data_AF-A0A949UCW6-F1
#
_entry.id   AF-A0A949UCW6-F1
#
_cell.length_a   1.000
_cell.length_b   1.000
_cell.length_c   1.000
_cell.angle_alpha   90.00
_cell.angle_beta   90.00
_cell.angle_gamma   90.00
#
_symmetry.space_group_name_H-M   'P 1'
#
loop_
_entity.id
_entity.type
_entity.pdbx_description
1 polymer ?
#
loop_
_entity_poly.entity_id
_entity_poly.type
_entity_poly.pdbx_seq_one_letter_code
_entity_poly.pdbx_strand_id
1 'polypeptide(L)' 'MTTACTECHESRIILQQRLSKAAWTKEVDKMIKWGAVVDATDRDAFIDYLSINFSADKTPEPMPRSTAAKK' A
#
# COMPACT_ATOMS: atom_id res chain seq x y z
N MET A 1 -15.41 9.32 3.71
CA MET A 1 -14.35 8.30 3.68
C MET A 1 -13.61 8.45 2.38
N THR A 2 -12.30 8.44 2.48
CA THR A 2 -11.29 8.98 1.58
C THR A 2 -11.18 8.17 0.27
N THR A 3 -11.75 8.71 -0.81
CA THR A 3 -11.69 8.13 -2.17
C THR A 3 -10.51 8.65 -2.99
N ALA A 4 -9.57 9.42 -2.39
CA ALA A 4 -8.52 10.14 -3.11
C ALA A 4 -7.65 9.27 -4.04
N CYS A 5 -7.43 8.00 -3.68
CA CYS A 5 -6.61 7.09 -4.47
C CYS A 5 -7.35 6.39 -5.62
N THR A 6 -8.69 6.45 -5.64
CA THR A 6 -9.52 5.76 -6.63
C THR A 6 -10.21 6.70 -7.62
N GLU A 7 -9.95 8.01 -7.53
CA GLU A 7 -10.48 9.01 -8.47
C GLU A 7 -9.91 8.85 -9.88
N CYS A 8 -8.64 8.41 -10.00
CA CYS A 8 -7.94 8.33 -11.29
C CYS A 8 -7.70 6.90 -11.79
N HIS A 9 -7.63 5.90 -10.90
CA HIS A 9 -7.38 4.50 -11.25
C HIS A 9 -7.92 3.54 -10.17
N GLU A 10 -8.01 2.24 -10.46
CA GLU A 10 -8.43 1.25 -9.47
C GLU A 10 -7.42 1.09 -8.31
N SER A 11 -7.92 0.68 -7.12
CA SER A 11 -7.09 0.44 -5.93
C SER A 11 -6.20 -0.80 -6.06
N ARG A 12 -6.39 -1.62 -7.08
CA ARG A 12 -5.62 -2.84 -7.34
C ARG A 12 -4.12 -2.59 -7.44
N ILE A 13 -3.73 -1.44 -8.01
CA ILE A 13 -2.33 -1.04 -8.13
C ILE A 13 -1.67 -0.98 -6.74
N ILE A 14 -2.37 -0.41 -5.76
CA ILE A 14 -1.90 -0.26 -4.37
C ILE A 14 -1.78 -1.64 -3.70
N LEU A 15 -2.78 -2.50 -3.89
CA LEU A 15 -2.83 -3.84 -3.28
C LEU A 15 -1.68 -4.75 -3.74
N GLN A 16 -1.18 -4.54 -4.97
CA GLN A 16 -0.07 -5.31 -5.53
C GLN A 16 1.30 -4.83 -5.06
N GLN A 17 1.43 -3.58 -4.59
CA GLN A 17 2.71 -3.04 -4.14
C GLN A 17 3.10 -3.58 -2.76
N ARG A 18 4.39 -3.84 -2.58
CA ARG A 18 5.00 -4.12 -1.27
C ARG A 18 6.22 -3.23 -1.15
N LEU A 19 6.05 -2.09 -0.49
CA LEU A 19 7.03 -1.01 -0.44
C LEU A 19 7.36 -0.67 1.00
N SER A 20 8.58 -0.18 1.24
CA SER A 20 8.94 0.40 2.54
C SER A 20 8.24 1.73 2.76
N LYS A 21 8.20 2.22 4.01
CA LYS A 21 7.60 3.54 4.33
C LYS A 21 8.17 4.65 3.45
N ALA A 22 9.49 4.69 3.28
CA ALA A 22 10.15 5.67 2.42
C ALA A 22 9.74 5.58 0.94
N ALA A 23 9.47 4.36 0.44
CA ALA A 23 9.01 4.17 -0.93
C ALA A 23 7.52 4.55 -1.08
N TRP A 24 6.67 4.24 -0.09
CA TRP A 24 5.28 4.70 -0.05
C TRP A 24 5.17 6.23 0.01
N THR A 25 6.04 6.91 0.77
CA THR A 25 6.14 8.37 0.78
C THR A 25 6.33 8.93 -0.63
N LYS A 26 7.29 8.37 -1.38
CA LYS A 26 7.57 8.82 -2.75
C LYS A 26 6.40 8.56 -3.70
N GLU A 27 5.70 7.44 -3.56
CA GLU A 27 4.56 7.13 -4.45
C GLU A 27 3.36 8.05 -4.15
N VAL A 28 3.03 8.30 -2.88
CA VAL A 28 1.97 9.25 -2.50
C VAL A 28 2.31 10.67 -2.97
N ASP A 29 3.55 11.12 -2.78
CA ASP A 29 4.02 12.44 -3.26
C ASP A 29 3.87 12.59 -4.76
N LYS A 30 4.18 11.52 -5.50
CA LYS A 30 4.05 11.48 -6.94
C LYS A 30 2.59 11.56 -7.37
N MET A 31 1.67 10.87 -6.68
CA MET A 31 0.24 10.97 -6.97
C MET A 31 -0.28 12.39 -6.72
N ILE A 32 0.14 13.04 -5.62
CA ILE A 32 -0.21 14.43 -5.32
C ILE A 32 0.30 15.35 -6.44
N LYS A 33 1.55 15.17 -6.87
CA LYS A 33 2.13 15.93 -7.97
C LYS A 33 1.38 15.73 -9.30
N TRP A 34 0.77 14.56 -9.50
CA TRP A 34 -0.05 14.25 -10.67
C TRP A 34 -1.50 14.77 -10.57
N GLY A 35 -1.88 15.37 -9.44
CA GLY A 35 -3.18 15.99 -9.24
C GLY A 35 -4.10 15.25 -8.28
N ALA A 36 -3.62 14.22 -7.56
CA ALA A 36 -4.39 13.64 -6.48
C ALA A 36 -4.60 14.68 -5.37
N VAL A 37 -5.87 14.92 -5.02
CA VAL A 37 -6.24 15.87 -3.97
C VAL A 37 -6.13 15.15 -2.63
N VAL A 38 -4.97 15.28 -1.99
CA VAL A 38 -4.68 14.75 -0.65
C VAL A 38 -4.16 15.90 0.20
N ASP A 39 -4.86 16.21 1.28
CA ASP A 39 -4.42 17.19 2.26
C ASP A 39 -3.12 16.76 2.95
N ALA A 40 -2.29 17.73 3.33
CA ALA A 40 -1.00 17.47 3.98
C ALA A 40 -1.16 16.67 5.28
N THR A 41 -2.24 16.91 6.03
CA THR A 41 -2.61 16.17 7.25
C THR A 41 -3.00 14.72 6.98
N ASP A 42 -3.63 14.42 5.84
CA ASP A 42 -4.04 13.07 5.47
C ASP A 42 -2.92 12.29 4.79
N ARG A 43 -2.01 12.99 4.13
CA ARG A 43 -0.84 12.40 3.45
C ARG A 43 -0.05 11.48 4.39
N ASP A 44 0.30 11.96 5.58
CA ASP A 44 1.08 11.17 6.52
C ASP A 44 0.30 9.98 7.06
N ALA A 45 -1.02 10.14 7.29
CA ALA A 45 -1.90 9.04 7.68
C ALA A 45 -2.00 7.95 6.58
N PHE A 46 -2.06 8.34 5.30
CA PHE A 46 -2.02 7.40 4.19
C PHE A 46 -0.70 6.66 4.10
N ILE A 47 0.43 7.37 4.21
CA ILE A 47 1.75 6.74 4.19
C ILE A 47 1.87 5.74 5.32
N ASP A 48 1.42 6.09 6.53
CA ASP A 48 1.48 5.19 7.68
C ASP A 48 0.61 3.94 7.47
N TYR A 49 -0.65 4.13 7.06
CA TYR A 49 -1.57 3.04 6.73
C TYR A 49 -1.00 2.11 5.65
N LEU A 50 -0.48 2.66 4.56
CA LEU A 50 0.07 1.88 3.46
C LEU A 50 1.33 1.12 3.88
N SER A 51 2.15 1.74 4.73
CA SER A 51 3.33 1.10 5.28
C SER A 51 2.95 -0.04 6.23
N ILE A 52 1.98 0.12 7.11
CA ILE A 52 1.56 -0.95 8.03
C ILE A 52 0.96 -2.14 7.27
N ASN A 53 0.12 -1.86 6.26
CA ASN A 53 -0.67 -2.90 5.58
C ASN A 53 0.04 -3.51 4.38
N PHE A 54 0.89 -2.74 3.69
CA PHE A 54 1.54 -3.12 2.43
C PHE A 54 3.06 -2.91 2.48
N SER A 55 3.69 -3.19 3.62
CA SER A 55 5.15 -3.17 3.77
C SER A 55 5.85 -4.26 2.97
N ALA A 56 7.01 -3.95 2.40
CA ALA A 56 7.96 -4.94 1.86
C ALA A 56 8.55 -5.85 2.95
N ASP A 57 8.58 -5.37 4.19
CA ASP A 57 9.13 -6.05 5.36
C ASP A 57 8.14 -7.01 6.04
N LYS A 58 6.85 -7.00 5.65
CA LYS A 58 5.95 -8.08 6.06
C LYS A 58 6.48 -9.36 5.45
N THR A 59 7.31 -10.07 6.23
CA THR A 59 7.63 -11.48 6.04
C THR A 59 6.29 -12.11 5.72
N PRO A 60 6.11 -12.76 4.55
CA PRO A 60 4.85 -13.42 4.25
C PRO A 60 4.55 -14.26 5.48
N GLU A 61 3.43 -13.97 6.17
CA GLU A 61 2.97 -14.84 7.25
C GLU A 61 3.10 -16.25 6.70
N PRO A 62 3.80 -17.16 7.41
CA PRO A 62 4.06 -18.47 6.86
C PRO A 62 2.69 -19.06 6.52
N MET A 63 2.38 -19.07 5.21
CA MET A 63 1.23 -19.80 4.70
C MET A 63 1.37 -21.18 5.33
N PRO A 64 0.37 -21.70 6.04
CA PRO A 64 0.43 -23.08 6.47
C PRO A 64 0.58 -23.88 5.18
N ARG A 65 1.82 -24.31 4.89
CA ARG A 65 2.10 -25.22 3.81
C ARG A 65 1.38 -26.48 4.24
N SER A 66 0.17 -26.67 3.71
CA SER A 66 -0.57 -27.91 3.88
C SER A 66 0.40 -29.00 3.47
N THR A 67 0.82 -29.78 4.47
CA THR A 67 1.67 -30.94 4.26
C THR A 67 0.82 -31.90 3.45
N ALA A 68 1.03 -31.91 2.13
CA ALA A 68 0.59 -32.99 1.28
C ALA A 68 1.42 -34.22 1.66
N ALA A 69 1.02 -34.88 2.74
CA ALA A 69 1.43 -36.23 3.08
C ALA A 69 0.89 -37.14 1.97
N LYS A 70 1.77 -37.49 1.03
CA LYS A 70 1.50 -38.49 0.00
C LYS A 70 1.69 -39.86 0.65
N LYS A 71 0.60 -40.63 0.72
CA LYS A 71 0.59 -42.07 1.02
C LYS A 71 1.09 -42.87 -0.18
#